data_AF-A0A959GNJ7-F1
#
_entry.id   AF-A0A959GNJ7-F1
#
_cell.length_a   1.000
_cell.length_b   1.000
_cell.length_c   1.000
_cell.angle_alpha   90.00
_cell.angle_beta   90.00
_cell.angle_gamma   90.00
#
_symmetry.space_group_name_H-M   'P 1'
#
loop_
_entity.id
_entity.type
_entity.pdbx_description
1 polymer ?
#
loop_
_entity_poly.entity_id
_entity_poly.type
_entity_poly.pdbx_seq_one_letter_code
_entity_poly.pdbx_strand_id
1 'polypeptide(L)'
;KEMIVVMPNAYNRFKGSMYSSSATIGDWETFVARELVNYIDANYRTIAEPASRGLAGHSMGGYGTIRLGMKYPEVWSAIYLLSPCCMDGPLLTVDPEFAKSVEAITTVGQLDAANFFEIATLASAAAWAPNPEKPPLYLDLPFEDGKVLPEIAAKFSANRTLYVIDQYIHNLK
;
A
#
# COMPACT_ATOMS: atom_id res chain seq x y z
N LYS A 1 -22.92 -15.76 11.15
CA LYS A 1 -22.68 -15.12 12.46
C LYS A 1 -22.74 -13.61 12.26
N GLU A 2 -23.19 -12.88 13.26
CA GLU A 2 -23.18 -11.41 13.24
C GLU A 2 -21.75 -10.90 13.47
N MET A 3 -21.39 -9.77 12.85
CA MET A 3 -20.07 -9.15 12.97
C MET A 3 -20.13 -7.64 12.72
N ILE A 4 -19.15 -6.92 13.24
CA ILE A 4 -18.91 -5.51 12.93
C ILE A 4 -18.00 -5.44 11.70
N VAL A 5 -18.32 -4.59 10.73
CA VAL A 5 -17.48 -4.31 9.56
C VAL A 5 -16.96 -2.88 9.66
N VAL A 6 -15.64 -2.72 9.61
CA VAL A 6 -14.97 -1.42 9.67
C VAL A 6 -14.30 -1.15 8.33
N MET A 7 -14.67 -0.04 7.69
CA MET A 7 -14.16 0.37 6.38
C MET A 7 -13.52 1.76 6.48
N PRO A 8 -12.24 1.85 6.91
CA PRO A 8 -11.55 3.13 6.96
C PRO A 8 -11.27 3.63 5.54
N ASN A 9 -11.30 4.95 5.35
CA ASN A 9 -10.75 5.56 4.15
C ASN A 9 -9.22 5.46 4.20
N ALA A 10 -8.62 4.67 3.31
CA ALA A 10 -7.18 4.46 3.23
C ALA A 10 -6.48 5.35 2.19
N TYR A 11 -7.14 6.44 1.76
CA TYR A 11 -6.59 7.38 0.79
C TYR A 11 -5.81 8.49 1.48
N ASN A 12 -4.66 8.82 0.88
CA ASN A 12 -3.94 10.07 1.11
C ASN A 12 -4.09 10.98 -0.12
N ARG A 13 -3.28 12.03 -0.22
CA ARG A 13 -3.28 12.98 -1.36
C ARG A 13 -3.08 12.33 -2.74
N PHE A 14 -2.48 11.13 -2.82
CA PHE A 14 -2.31 10.33 -4.03
C PHE A 14 -3.39 9.25 -4.22
N LYS A 15 -4.50 9.32 -3.48
CA LYS A 15 -5.64 8.39 -3.57
C LYS A 15 -5.30 6.92 -3.24
N GLY A 16 -4.18 6.65 -2.56
CA GLY A 16 -3.82 5.32 -2.08
C GLY A 16 -2.59 5.29 -1.17
N SER A 17 -2.65 4.51 -0.09
CA SER A 17 -1.59 4.41 0.92
C SER A 17 -0.67 3.19 0.76
N MET A 18 -1.10 2.19 -0.02
CA MET A 18 -0.48 0.87 -0.05
C MET A 18 -0.31 0.24 1.34
N TYR A 19 -1.08 0.68 2.35
CA TYR A 19 -1.01 0.15 3.73
C TYR A 19 0.43 0.03 4.25
N SER A 20 1.27 0.98 3.86
CA SER A 20 2.72 0.99 4.12
C SER A 20 3.07 2.20 4.97
N SER A 21 4.12 2.08 5.78
CA SER A 21 4.71 3.23 6.47
C SER A 21 5.55 4.06 5.51
N SER A 22 5.30 5.36 5.43
CA SER A 22 6.03 6.27 4.55
C SER A 22 6.27 7.64 5.19
N ALA A 23 7.48 8.16 4.97
CA ALA A 23 7.90 9.46 5.48
C ALA A 23 7.12 10.65 4.89
N THR A 24 6.43 10.49 3.75
CA THR A 24 5.78 11.62 3.04
C THR A 24 4.26 11.50 2.94
N ILE A 25 3.69 10.36 3.35
CA ILE A 25 2.23 10.13 3.39
C ILE A 25 1.72 9.54 4.71
N GLY A 26 2.59 9.25 5.67
CA GLY A 26 2.24 8.77 7.02
C GLY A 26 2.39 7.26 7.24
N ASP A 27 2.23 6.84 8.49
CA ASP A 27 2.33 5.43 8.89
C ASP A 27 0.99 4.69 8.80
N TRP A 28 0.57 4.36 7.58
CA TRP A 28 -0.68 3.65 7.34
C TRP A 28 -0.65 2.20 7.82
N GLU A 29 0.55 1.64 7.96
CA GLU A 29 0.75 0.29 8.44
C GLU A 29 0.35 0.19 9.92
N THR A 30 0.92 1.05 10.76
CA THR A 30 0.56 1.15 12.18
C THR A 30 -0.88 1.62 12.39
N PHE A 31 -1.34 2.60 11.60
CA PHE A 31 -2.71 3.11 11.69
C PHE A 31 -3.75 1.99 11.56
N VAL A 32 -3.65 1.17 10.50
CA VAL A 32 -4.64 0.10 10.26
C VAL A 32 -4.44 -1.08 11.20
N ALA A 33 -3.19 -1.49 11.46
CA ALA A 33 -2.91 -2.69 12.24
C ALA A 33 -3.09 -2.52 13.75
N ARG A 34 -2.93 -1.30 14.29
CA ARG A 34 -2.96 -1.08 15.74
C ARG A 34 -3.92 0.04 16.13
N GLU A 35 -3.77 1.24 15.59
CA GLU A 35 -4.49 2.41 16.09
C GLU A 35 -6.00 2.29 15.86
N LEU A 36 -6.40 1.94 14.64
CA LEU A 36 -7.80 1.73 14.28
C LEU A 36 -8.39 0.56 15.06
N VAL A 37 -7.67 -0.55 15.19
CA VAL A 37 -8.12 -1.72 15.95
C VAL A 37 -8.39 -1.33 17.41
N ASN A 38 -7.42 -0.69 18.06
CA ASN A 38 -7.53 -0.23 19.44
C ASN A 38 -8.68 0.76 19.62
N TYR A 39 -8.85 1.69 18.67
CA TYR A 39 -9.96 2.64 18.71
C TYR A 39 -11.31 1.93 18.63
N ILE A 40 -11.47 0.97 17.72
CA ILE A 40 -12.73 0.24 17.55
C ILE A 40 -13.02 -0.62 18.78
N ASP A 41 -12.03 -1.35 19.31
CA ASP A 41 -12.20 -2.17 20.52
C ASP A 41 -12.54 -1.32 21.76
N ALA A 42 -12.04 -0.10 21.85
CA ALA A 42 -12.33 0.81 22.97
C ALA A 42 -13.71 1.49 22.87
N ASN A 43 -14.26 1.65 21.67
CA ASN A 43 -15.48 2.44 21.43
C ASN A 43 -16.70 1.60 21.04
N TYR A 44 -16.51 0.31 20.71
CA TYR A 44 -17.56 -0.59 20.30
C TYR A 44 -17.47 -1.92 21.05
N ARG A 45 -18.58 -2.66 21.12
CA ARG A 45 -18.64 -3.97 21.79
C ARG A 45 -18.06 -5.07 20.89
N THR A 46 -16.75 -5.03 20.66
CA THR A 46 -16.02 -6.09 19.94
C THR A 46 -15.67 -7.24 20.88
N ILE A 47 -15.28 -8.37 20.31
CA ILE A 47 -14.49 -9.38 21.02
C ILE A 47 -13.03 -9.05 20.68
N ALA A 48 -12.33 -8.42 21.63
CA ALA A 48 -10.98 -7.88 21.44
C ALA A 48 -9.89 -8.98 21.46
N GLU A 49 -10.10 -10.05 20.72
CA GLU A 49 -9.18 -11.18 20.58
C GLU A 49 -8.83 -11.39 19.11
N PRO A 50 -7.57 -11.74 18.77
CA PRO A 50 -7.16 -11.95 17.38
C PRO A 50 -8.02 -13.01 16.68
N ALA A 51 -8.41 -14.06 17.41
CA ALA A 51 -9.28 -15.15 16.94
C ALA A 51 -10.69 -14.70 16.49
N SER A 52 -11.10 -13.49 16.86
CA SER A 52 -12.39 -12.89 16.49
C SER A 52 -12.24 -11.79 15.44
N ARG A 53 -11.06 -11.63 14.84
CA ARG A 53 -10.76 -10.53 13.92
C ARG A 53 -10.24 -11.04 12.58
N GLY A 54 -10.91 -10.62 11.52
CA GLY A 54 -10.49 -10.85 10.14
C GLY A 54 -10.12 -9.56 9.42
N LEU A 55 -9.30 -9.69 8.38
CA LEU A 55 -8.93 -8.60 7.48
C LEU A 55 -9.24 -9.00 6.03
N ALA A 56 -9.89 -8.12 5.28
CA ALA A 56 -10.18 -8.36 3.88
C ALA A 56 -10.01 -7.08 3.05
N GLY A 57 -9.66 -7.24 1.78
CA GLY A 57 -9.48 -6.10 0.89
C GLY A 57 -9.36 -6.49 -0.57
N HIS A 58 -9.68 -5.54 -1.45
CA HIS A 58 -9.67 -5.70 -2.90
C HIS A 58 -8.54 -4.89 -3.57
N SER A 59 -7.85 -5.46 -4.56
CA SER A 59 -6.79 -4.77 -5.33
C SER A 59 -5.66 -4.24 -4.44
N MET A 60 -5.50 -2.92 -4.29
CA MET A 60 -4.58 -2.32 -3.30
C MET A 60 -4.89 -2.82 -1.88
N GLY A 61 -6.17 -2.97 -1.53
CA GLY A 61 -6.61 -3.54 -0.26
C GLY A 61 -6.26 -5.02 -0.11
N GLY A 62 -6.24 -5.78 -1.20
CA GLY A 62 -5.79 -7.17 -1.19
C GLY A 62 -4.29 -7.28 -0.90
N TYR A 63 -3.49 -6.39 -1.50
CA TYR A 63 -2.07 -6.23 -1.17
C TYR A 63 -1.89 -5.81 0.31
N GLY A 64 -2.64 -4.82 0.78
CA GLY A 64 -2.61 -4.41 2.19
C GLY A 64 -2.99 -5.54 3.15
N THR A 65 -3.99 -6.35 2.78
CA THR A 65 -4.45 -7.48 3.59
C THR A 65 -3.34 -8.50 3.84
N ILE A 66 -2.63 -8.92 2.79
CA ILE A 66 -1.52 -9.88 2.95
C ILE A 66 -0.31 -9.24 3.65
N ARG A 67 0.03 -7.99 3.32
CA ARG A 67 1.11 -7.26 3.98
C ARG A 67 0.89 -7.17 5.49
N LEU A 68 -0.28 -6.71 5.92
CA LEU A 68 -0.59 -6.55 7.34
C LEU A 68 -0.78 -7.90 8.03
N GLY A 69 -1.38 -8.89 7.36
CA GLY A 69 -1.49 -10.26 7.89
C GLY A 69 -0.12 -10.89 8.18
N MET A 70 0.85 -10.68 7.30
CA MET A 70 2.23 -11.16 7.47
C MET A 70 2.99 -10.43 8.58
N LYS A 71 2.85 -9.10 8.67
CA LYS A 71 3.64 -8.26 9.60
C LYS A 71 3.04 -8.14 11.00
N TYR A 72 1.73 -8.37 11.13
CA TYR A 72 0.98 -8.28 12.39
C TYR A 72 0.10 -9.53 12.61
N PRO A 73 0.70 -10.75 12.61
CA PRO A 73 -0.05 -11.98 12.76
C PRO A 73 -0.76 -12.10 14.12
N GLU A 74 -0.34 -11.32 15.11
CA GLU A 74 -0.98 -11.25 16.42
C GLU A 74 -2.29 -10.46 16.42
N VAL A 75 -2.65 -9.78 15.32
CA VAL A 75 -3.87 -8.94 15.24
C VAL A 75 -5.01 -9.67 14.54
N TRP A 76 -4.70 -10.52 13.56
CA TRP A 76 -5.65 -11.12 12.62
C TRP A 76 -5.58 -12.64 12.68
N SER A 77 -6.73 -13.32 12.76
CA SER A 77 -6.80 -14.79 12.66
C SER A 77 -7.32 -15.29 11.31
N ALA A 78 -7.77 -14.38 10.45
CA ALA A 78 -8.24 -14.72 9.11
C ALA A 78 -7.96 -13.55 8.17
N ILE A 79 -7.46 -13.87 6.98
CA ILE A 79 -7.27 -12.88 5.91
C ILE A 79 -7.95 -13.33 4.63
N TYR A 80 -8.55 -12.39 3.89
CA TYR A 80 -9.20 -12.67 2.61
C TYR A 80 -8.79 -11.63 1.56
N LEU A 81 -7.94 -12.07 0.63
CA LEU A 81 -7.39 -11.23 -0.43
C LEU A 81 -8.30 -11.34 -1.66
N LEU A 82 -8.93 -10.25 -2.06
CA LEU A 82 -9.69 -10.19 -3.31
C LEU A 82 -8.85 -9.53 -4.40
N SER A 83 -8.49 -10.25 -5.46
CA SER A 83 -7.76 -9.74 -6.62
C SER A 83 -6.57 -8.82 -6.23
N PRO A 84 -5.63 -9.28 -5.37
CA PRO A 84 -4.59 -8.42 -4.84
C PRO A 84 -3.69 -7.86 -5.95
N CYS A 85 -3.40 -6.57 -5.90
CA CYS A 85 -2.37 -5.98 -6.77
C CYS A 85 -0.98 -6.38 -6.30
N CYS A 86 0.04 -5.99 -7.07
CA CYS A 86 1.38 -5.80 -6.51
C CYS A 86 2.02 -7.09 -5.98
N MET A 87 1.56 -8.26 -6.47
CA MET A 87 1.98 -9.56 -6.01
C MET A 87 3.39 -9.89 -6.46
N ASP A 88 3.69 -9.75 -7.74
CA ASP A 88 4.91 -10.24 -8.37
C ASP A 88 5.74 -9.15 -9.05
N GLY A 89 6.92 -9.60 -9.51
CA GLY A 89 7.75 -8.98 -10.55
C GLY A 89 8.52 -7.70 -10.20
N PRO A 90 9.63 -7.42 -10.92
CA PRO A 90 10.12 -6.06 -11.05
C PRO A 90 9.05 -5.19 -11.71
N LEU A 91 9.24 -3.87 -11.76
CA LEU A 91 8.52 -3.04 -12.75
C LEU A 91 8.92 -3.54 -14.13
N LEU A 92 8.20 -4.54 -14.64
CA LEU A 92 8.41 -5.11 -15.96
C LEU A 92 8.17 -3.97 -16.96
N THR A 93 9.22 -3.60 -17.69
CA THR A 93 9.22 -2.69 -18.85
C THR A 93 8.15 -1.60 -18.76
N VAL A 94 8.52 -0.47 -18.17
CA VAL A 94 7.68 0.72 -18.26
C VAL A 94 7.67 1.16 -19.72
N ASP A 95 6.49 1.14 -20.33
CA ASP A 95 6.28 1.77 -21.62
C ASP A 95 6.76 3.24 -21.54
N PRO A 96 7.71 3.68 -22.39
CA PRO A 96 8.27 5.03 -22.30
C PRO A 96 7.23 6.14 -22.40
N GLU A 97 6.13 5.92 -23.12
CA GLU A 97 5.06 6.92 -23.22
C GLU A 97 4.24 7.00 -21.93
N PHE A 98 3.93 5.86 -21.30
CA PHE A 98 3.36 5.84 -19.95
C PHE A 98 4.30 6.46 -18.90
N ALA A 99 5.60 6.20 -18.97
CA ALA A 99 6.57 6.84 -18.06
C ALA A 99 6.47 8.37 -18.16
N LYS A 100 6.54 8.90 -19.38
CA LYS A 100 6.41 10.34 -19.64
C LYS A 100 5.07 10.90 -19.17
N SER A 101 3.97 10.14 -19.30
CA SER A 101 2.65 10.59 -18.85
C SER A 101 2.59 10.73 -17.33
N VAL A 102 3.23 9.82 -16.59
CA VAL A 102 3.37 9.94 -15.13
C VAL A 102 4.31 11.09 -14.75
N GLU A 103 5.43 11.25 -15.46
CA GLU A 103 6.40 12.35 -15.23
C GLU A 103 5.79 13.74 -15.49
N ALA A 104 4.82 13.84 -16.39
CA ALA A 104 4.09 15.08 -16.67
C ALA A 104 3.18 15.53 -15.51
N ILE A 105 2.85 14.63 -14.57
CA ILE A 105 2.13 14.94 -13.34
C ILE A 105 3.15 15.46 -12.35
N THR A 106 3.19 16.78 -12.17
CA THR A 106 4.15 17.45 -11.29
C THR A 106 3.52 17.96 -10.01
N THR A 107 2.19 17.98 -9.90
CA THR A 107 1.47 18.45 -8.71
C THR A 107 0.30 17.53 -8.36
N VAL A 108 -0.08 17.50 -7.08
CA VAL A 108 -1.25 16.72 -6.60
C VAL A 108 -2.55 17.15 -7.27
N GLY A 109 -2.69 18.44 -7.61
CA GLY A 109 -3.91 18.97 -8.25
C GLY A 109 -4.17 18.40 -9.65
N GLN A 110 -3.17 17.82 -10.31
CA GLN A 110 -3.33 17.20 -11.63
C GLN A 110 -3.91 15.77 -11.56
N LEU A 111 -3.99 15.17 -10.36
CA LEU A 111 -4.49 13.80 -10.17
C LEU A 111 -5.97 13.61 -10.50
N ASP A 112 -6.73 14.69 -10.67
CA ASP A 112 -8.14 14.60 -11.07
C ASP A 112 -8.32 14.34 -12.56
N ALA A 113 -7.33 14.70 -13.37
CA ALA A 113 -7.27 14.37 -14.80
C ALA A 113 -6.47 13.09 -15.08
N ALA A 114 -5.73 12.58 -14.10
CA ALA A 114 -4.90 11.40 -14.23
C ALA A 114 -5.74 10.11 -14.31
N ASN A 115 -5.26 9.15 -15.09
CA ASN A 115 -5.86 7.84 -15.19
C ASN A 115 -5.49 6.95 -13.99
N PHE A 116 -6.18 5.81 -13.88
CA PHE A 116 -5.99 4.89 -12.77
C PHE A 116 -4.54 4.41 -12.59
N PHE A 117 -3.83 4.07 -13.67
CA PHE A 117 -2.46 3.55 -13.61
C PHE A 117 -1.45 4.63 -13.23
N GLU A 118 -1.66 5.88 -13.68
CA GLU A 118 -0.87 7.03 -13.26
C GLU A 118 -0.99 7.27 -11.75
N ILE A 119 -2.24 7.30 -11.26
CA ILE A 119 -2.54 7.43 -9.82
C ILE A 119 -1.91 6.26 -9.05
N ALA A 120 -2.07 5.02 -9.51
CA ALA A 120 -1.50 3.84 -8.85
C ALA A 120 0.03 3.90 -8.78
N THR A 121 0.70 4.42 -9.82
CA THR A 121 2.15 4.58 -9.86
C THR A 121 2.61 5.64 -8.85
N LEU A 122 1.95 6.80 -8.81
CA LEU A 122 2.26 7.87 -7.85
C LEU A 122 1.97 7.46 -6.40
N ALA A 123 0.86 6.77 -6.15
CA ALA A 123 0.53 6.21 -4.83
C ALA A 123 1.59 5.19 -4.37
N SER A 124 2.03 4.31 -5.28
CA SER A 124 3.11 3.35 -5.01
C SER A 124 4.43 4.04 -4.71
N ALA A 125 4.79 5.07 -5.49
CA ALA A 125 6.01 5.84 -5.29
C ALA A 125 6.00 6.57 -3.94
N ALA A 126 4.89 7.23 -3.60
CA ALA A 126 4.74 7.90 -2.32
C ALA A 126 4.82 6.92 -1.13
N ALA A 127 4.36 5.69 -1.30
CA ALA A 127 4.40 4.66 -0.26
C ALA A 127 5.76 3.97 -0.12
N TRP A 128 6.44 3.66 -1.22
CA TRP A 128 7.62 2.77 -1.21
C TRP A 128 8.93 3.48 -1.54
N ALA A 129 8.87 4.63 -2.19
CA ALA A 129 10.02 5.49 -2.48
C ALA A 129 9.75 6.96 -2.07
N PRO A 130 9.37 7.22 -0.80
CA PRO A 130 9.18 8.58 -0.34
C PRO A 130 10.50 9.36 -0.36
N ASN A 131 10.44 10.62 -0.76
CA ASN A 131 11.60 11.51 -0.82
C ASN A 131 11.23 12.92 -0.30
N PRO A 132 11.45 13.21 1.00
CA PRO A 132 11.13 14.52 1.60
C PRO A 132 11.87 15.71 0.96
N GLU A 133 12.98 15.47 0.26
CA GLU A 133 13.81 16.50 -0.36
C GLU A 133 13.41 16.82 -1.80
N LYS A 134 12.36 16.17 -2.34
CA LYS A 134 11.93 16.31 -3.74
C LYS A 134 10.52 16.90 -3.87
N PRO A 135 10.31 18.19 -3.50
CA PRO A 135 9.03 18.86 -3.70
C PRO A 135 8.68 18.97 -5.19
N PRO A 136 7.39 19.08 -5.55
CA PRO A 136 6.23 19.19 -4.65
C PRO A 136 5.55 17.83 -4.37
N LEU A 137 5.98 16.76 -5.02
CA LEU A 137 5.38 15.44 -4.87
C LEU A 137 6.00 14.63 -3.72
N TYR A 138 7.24 14.93 -3.31
CA TYR A 138 7.93 14.28 -2.20
C TYR A 138 8.06 12.75 -2.36
N LEU A 139 8.39 12.32 -3.56
CA LEU A 139 8.54 10.91 -3.94
C LEU A 139 9.56 10.77 -5.08
N ASP A 140 10.14 9.59 -5.22
CA ASP A 140 10.92 9.20 -6.38
C ASP A 140 10.12 8.26 -7.28
N LEU A 141 10.05 8.58 -8.57
CA LEU A 141 9.56 7.66 -9.57
C LEU A 141 10.63 6.61 -9.89
N PRO A 142 10.24 5.37 -10.22
CA PRO A 142 11.17 4.31 -10.58
C PRO A 142 11.73 4.45 -12.01
N PHE A 143 11.51 5.60 -12.64
CA PHE A 143 11.98 5.94 -13.97
C PHE A 143 12.23 7.45 -14.08
N GLU A 144 13.10 7.80 -15.01
CA GLU A 144 13.39 9.17 -15.44
C GLU A 144 13.66 9.18 -16.95
N ASP A 145 13.04 10.11 -17.68
CA ASP A 145 13.13 10.24 -19.15
C ASP A 145 12.80 8.92 -19.88
N GLY A 146 11.79 8.20 -19.39
CA GLY A 146 11.38 6.89 -19.92
C GLY A 146 12.36 5.74 -19.67
N LYS A 147 13.39 5.94 -18.83
CA LYS A 147 14.35 4.90 -18.44
C LYS A 147 14.17 4.50 -17.00
N VAL A 148 14.20 3.19 -16.72
CA VAL A 148 14.09 2.67 -15.35
C VAL A 148 15.31 3.09 -14.52
N LEU A 149 15.05 3.58 -13.30
CA LEU A 149 16.06 3.87 -12.28
C LEU A 149 16.19 2.65 -11.36
N PRO A 150 17.28 1.86 -11.44
CA PRO A 150 17.36 0.56 -10.77
C PRO A 150 17.19 0.63 -9.25
N GLU A 151 17.77 1.64 -8.60
CA GLU A 151 17.70 1.79 -7.14
C GLU A 151 16.29 2.06 -6.64
N ILE A 152 15.52 2.90 -7.35
CA ILE A 152 14.14 3.21 -6.98
C ILE A 152 13.22 2.04 -7.36
N ALA A 153 13.46 1.39 -8.51
CA ALA A 153 12.74 0.18 -8.88
C ALA A 153 12.94 -0.95 -7.86
N ALA A 154 14.14 -1.09 -7.28
CA ALA A 154 14.40 -2.05 -6.21
C ALA A 154 13.57 -1.77 -4.95
N LYS A 155 13.31 -0.49 -4.59
CA LYS A 155 12.41 -0.14 -3.48
C LYS A 155 10.97 -0.64 -3.73
N PHE A 156 10.49 -0.57 -4.97
CA PHE A 156 9.19 -1.12 -5.35
C PHE A 156 9.19 -2.65 -5.25
N SER A 157 10.22 -3.32 -5.80
CA SER A 157 10.36 -4.78 -5.71
C SER A 157 10.42 -5.28 -4.27
N ALA A 158 11.09 -4.56 -3.36
CA ALA A 158 11.15 -4.88 -1.94
C ALA A 158 9.78 -4.80 -1.22
N ASN A 159 8.76 -4.22 -1.86
CA ASN A 159 7.39 -4.17 -1.36
C ASN A 159 6.44 -5.09 -2.13
N ARG A 160 6.93 -5.94 -3.03
CA ARG A 160 6.10 -6.93 -3.73
C ARG A 160 5.87 -8.15 -2.84
N THR A 161 4.63 -8.62 -2.78
CA THR A 161 4.24 -9.74 -1.90
C THR A 161 5.14 -10.95 -2.09
N LEU A 162 5.35 -11.41 -3.33
CA LEU A 162 6.12 -12.63 -3.61
C LEU A 162 7.62 -12.51 -3.30
N TYR A 163 8.17 -11.29 -3.18
CA TYR A 163 9.57 -11.10 -2.79
C TYR A 163 9.78 -11.10 -1.27
N VAL A 164 8.72 -10.80 -0.51
CA VAL A 164 8.79 -10.74 0.95
C VAL A 164 8.10 -11.92 1.62
N ILE A 165 7.26 -12.68 0.91
CA ILE A 165 6.43 -13.72 1.50
C ILE A 165 7.25 -14.79 2.23
N ASP A 166 8.38 -15.22 1.68
CA ASP A 166 9.23 -16.23 2.32
C ASP A 166 9.78 -15.79 3.68
N GLN A 167 9.91 -14.48 3.91
CA GLN A 167 10.33 -13.93 5.20
C GLN A 167 9.24 -14.03 6.28
N TYR A 168 7.97 -14.08 5.86
CA TYR A 168 6.81 -13.98 6.75
C TYR A 168 5.83 -15.14 6.61
N ILE A 169 6.09 -16.13 5.76
CA ILE A 169 5.13 -17.20 5.45
C ILE A 169 4.70 -17.96 6.72
N HIS A 170 5.61 -18.10 7.70
CA HIS A 170 5.32 -18.74 8.98
C HIS A 170 4.42 -17.93 9.93
N ASN A 171 4.24 -16.64 9.64
CA ASN A 171 3.31 -15.77 10.37
C ASN A 171 1.86 -15.98 9.89
N LEU A 172 1.67 -16.48 8.67
CA LEU A 172 0.36 -16.83 8.14
C LEU A 172 -0.04 -18.22 8.68
N LYS A 173 -0.90 -18.23 9.68
CA LYS A 173 -1.38 -19.45 10.36
C LYS A 173 -2.86 -19.69 10.10
#